data_AF-A0A522IGT2-F1
#
_entry.id   AF-A0A522IGT2-F1
#
_cell.length_a   1.000
_cell.length_b   1.000
_cell.length_c   1.000
_cell.angle_alpha   90.00
_cell.angle_beta   90.00
_cell.angle_gamma   90.00
#
_symmetry.space_group_name_H-M   'P 1'
#
loop_
_entity.id
_entity.type
_entity.pdbx_description
1 polymer ?
#
loop_
_entity_poly.entity_id
_entity_poly.type
_entity_poly.pdbx_seq_one_letter_code
_entity_poly.pdbx_strand_id
1 'polypeptide(L)' 'GPAVAMRNPLRRWGQPNDITGAAVFLASPSASYVNGHVLVVDGGLSVMF' A
#
# COMPACT_ATOMS: atom_id res chain seq x y z
N GLY A 1 -8.02 6.24 14.54
CA GLY A 1 -8.62 5.56 15.71
C GLY A 1 -8.97 4.09 15.42
N PRO A 2 -9.31 3.30 16.43
CA PRO A 2 -9.54 1.85 16.32
C PRO A 2 -10.67 1.46 15.34
N ALA A 3 -11.70 2.29 15.19
CA ALA A 3 -12.78 2.07 14.22
C ALA A 3 -12.29 2.02 12.76
N VAL A 4 -11.27 2.80 12.40
CA VAL A 4 -10.73 2.80 11.03
C VAL A 4 -9.86 1.56 10.79
N ALA A 5 -9.06 1.14 11.77
CA ALA A 5 -8.29 -0.10 11.67
C ALA A 5 -9.20 -1.32 11.47
N MET A 6 -10.36 -1.35 12.13
CA MET A 6 -11.34 -2.42 11.97
C MET A 6 -11.97 -2.49 10.57
N ARG A 7 -12.01 -1.37 9.85
CA ARG A 7 -12.51 -1.32 8.47
C ARG A 7 -11.44 -1.66 7.43
N ASN A 8 -10.17 -1.64 7.79
CA ASN A 8 -9.10 -2.11 6.91
C ASN A 8 -9.23 -3.65 6.76
N PRO A 9 -9.16 -4.23 5.55
CA PRO A 9 -9.19 -5.69 5.38
C PRO A 9 -8.12 -6.42 6.21
N LEU A 10 -6.94 -5.81 6.41
CA LEU A 10 -5.88 -6.35 7.27
C LEU A 10 -6.10 -6.10 8.77
N ARG A 11 -7.21 -5.46 9.15
CA ARG A 11 -7.65 -5.21 10.54
C ARG A 11 -6.62 -4.50 11.42
N ARG A 12 -5.71 -3.73 10.81
CA ARG A 12 -4.69 -2.96 11.50
C ARG A 12 -4.37 -1.67 10.76
N TRP A 13 -3.70 -0.76 11.45
CA TRP A 13 -3.04 0.36 10.79
C TRP A 13 -1.81 -0.12 10.03
N GLY A 14 -1.56 0.53 8.89
CA GLY A 14 -0.30 0.43 8.20
C GLY A 14 0.85 0.87 9.11
N GLN A 15 1.98 0.19 8.98
CA GLN A 15 3.26 0.51 9.59
C GLN A 15 4.18 1.06 8.50
N PRO A 16 5.21 1.86 8.85
CA PRO A 16 6.17 2.37 7.87
C PRO A 16 6.79 1.29 6.98
N ASN A 17 6.99 0.07 7.52
CA ASN A 17 7.58 -1.03 6.77
C ASN A 17 6.65 -1.62 5.69
N ASP A 18 5.34 -1.38 5.76
CA ASP A 18 4.40 -1.92 4.76
C ASP A 18 4.58 -1.27 3.38
N ILE A 19 5.09 -0.03 3.32
CA ILE A 19 5.36 0.67 2.05
C ILE A 19 6.76 0.41 1.49
N THR A 20 7.67 -0.17 2.29
CA THR A 20 9.08 -0.33 1.90
C THR A 20 9.23 -1.17 0.64
N GLY A 21 8.53 -2.31 0.55
CA GLY A 21 8.61 -3.18 -0.64
C GLY A 21 8.14 -2.49 -1.91
N ALA A 22 7.04 -1.73 -1.83
CA ALA A 22 6.52 -0.97 -2.96
C ALA A 22 7.47 0.15 -3.39
N ALA A 23 8.04 0.89 -2.43
CA ALA A 23 9.03 1.92 -2.70
C ALA A 23 10.30 1.34 -3.35
N VAL A 24 10.81 0.23 -2.80
CA VAL A 24 11.98 -0.48 -3.37
C VAL A 24 11.67 -0.98 -4.78
N PHE A 25 10.50 -1.58 -5.02
CA PHE A 25 10.10 -2.01 -6.35
C PHE A 25 10.11 -0.84 -7.34
N LEU A 26 9.44 0.27 -7.02
CA LEU A 26 9.35 1.44 -7.89
C LEU A 26 10.71 2.11 -8.14
N ALA A 27 11.63 2.04 -7.18
CA ALA A 27 13.00 2.56 -7.34
C ALA A 27 13.95 1.58 -8.05
N SER A 28 13.56 0.32 -8.21
CA SER A 28 14.41 -0.73 -8.78
C SER A 28 14.34 -0.80 -10.32
N PRO A 29 15.33 -1.44 -10.98
CA PRO A 29 15.27 -1.72 -12.42
C PRO A 29 14.03 -2.53 -12.87
N SER A 30 13.43 -3.30 -11.95
CA SER A 30 12.21 -4.07 -12.21
C SER A 30 11.01 -3.20 -12.56
N ALA A 31 11.02 -1.91 -12.18
CA ALA A 31 9.99 -0.94 -12.52
C ALA A 31 10.37 -0.05 -13.72
N SER A 32 11.39 -0.41 -14.52
CA SER A 32 11.92 0.42 -15.62
C SER A 32 10.91 0.86 -16.68
N TYR A 33 9.77 0.16 -16.79
CA TYR A 33 8.68 0.53 -17.70
C TYR A 33 7.34 0.80 -16.99
N VAL A 34 7.36 0.95 -15.66
CA VAL A 34 6.18 1.28 -14.85
C VAL A 34 6.19 2.78 -14.59
N ASN A 35 5.35 3.52 -15.30
CA ASN A 35 5.18 4.96 -15.15
C ASN A 35 3.69 5.34 -15.21
N GLY A 36 3.35 6.53 -14.71
CA GLY A 36 1.97 7.03 -14.71
C GLY A 36 0.98 6.22 -13.85
N HIS A 37 1.47 5.30 -13.02
CA HIS A 37 0.64 4.40 -12.22
C HIS A 37 0.65 4.77 -10.73
N VAL A 38 -0.51 4.61 -10.08
CA VAL A 38 -0.66 4.73 -8.63
C VAL A 38 -0.70 3.34 -8.01
N LEU A 39 0.41 2.93 -7.38
CA LEU A 39 0.48 1.69 -6.62
C LEU A 39 -0.07 1.92 -5.20
N VAL A 40 -1.31 1.50 -4.96
CA VAL A 40 -1.97 1.67 -3.64
C VAL A 40 -1.45 0.63 -2.64
N VAL A 41 -0.98 1.11 -1.49
CA VAL A 41 -0.50 0.27 -0.37
C VAL A 41 -1.23 0.70 0.91
N ASP A 42 -2.40 0.13 1.13
CA ASP A 42 -3.28 0.56 2.23
C ASP A 42 -3.98 -0.60 2.96
N GLY A 43 -3.52 -1.84 2.74
CA GLY A 43 -4.16 -3.04 3.29
C GLY A 43 -5.51 -3.37 2.65
N GLY A 44 -5.82 -2.77 1.49
CA GLY A 44 -7.05 -2.99 0.72
C GLY A 44 -8.22 -2.09 1.17
N LEU A 45 -7.94 -1.01 1.90
CA LEU A 45 -8.98 -0.07 2.32
C LEU A 45 -9.67 0.56 1.11
N SER A 46 -8.93 0.89 0.06
CA SER A 46 -9.42 1.58 -1.14
C SER A 46 -10.40 0.78 -2.00
N VAL A 47 -10.50 -0.54 -1.80
CA VAL A 47 -11.40 -1.42 -2.58
C VAL A 47 -12.64 -1.87 -1.79
N MET A 48 -12.85 -1.31 -0.59
CA MET A 48 -14.00 -1.64 0.26
C MET A 48 -15.19 -0.68 0.09
N PHE A 49 -15.21 0.12 -0.99
CA PHE A 49 -16.30 1.03 -1.34
C PHE A 49 -16.69 0.90 -2.80
#